data_AF-A0A5B8NV20-F1
#
_entry.id   AF-A0A5B8NV20-F1
#
_cell.length_a   1.000
_cell.length_b   1.000
_cell.length_c   1.000
_cell.angle_alpha   90.00
_cell.angle_beta   90.00
_cell.angle_gamma   90.00
#
_symmetry.space_group_name_H-M   'P 1'
#
loop_
_entity.id
_entity.type
_entity.pdbx_description
1 polymer ?
#
loop_
_entity_poly.entity_id
_entity_poly.type
_entity_poly.pdbx_seq_one_letter_code
_entity_poly.pdbx_strand_id
1 'polypeptide(L)'
;MSLILVTGFEPFAGNPRNTSWEMLAELPEEILGHRILRAQLPVMYDGGLAELERLIGEHSPIAICSFGLSGKTPDIRDSKPHGKHRK
;
A
#
# COMPACT_ATOMS: atom_id res chain seq x y z
N MET A 1 -21.52 3.40 -2.51
CA MET A 1 -20.26 4.13 -2.26
C MET A 1 -19.11 3.25 -2.74
N SER A 2 -18.25 3.74 -3.62
CA SER A 2 -17.07 2.98 -4.08
C SER A 2 -15.86 3.26 -3.18
N LEU A 3 -14.96 2.27 -3.08
CA LEU A 3 -13.84 2.25 -2.13
C LEU A 3 -12.52 2.07 -2.86
N ILE A 4 -11.52 2.88 -2.49
CA ILE A 4 -10.14 2.71 -2.90
C ILE A 4 -9.35 2.21 -1.70
N LEU A 5 -8.67 1.08 -1.86
CA LEU A 5 -7.75 0.56 -0.85
C LEU A 5 -6.38 1.18 -1.08
N VAL A 6 -5.83 1.83 -0.06
CA VAL A 6 -4.50 2.41 -0.08
C VAL A 6 -3.64 1.74 0.97
N THR A 7 -2.51 1.17 0.56
CA THR A 7 -1.66 0.38 1.47
C THR A 7 -0.26 0.96 1.61
N GLY A 8 0.30 0.79 2.81
CA GLY A 8 1.71 1.05 3.12
C GLY A 8 2.28 -0.12 3.90
N PHE A 9 3.59 -0.11 4.18
CA PHE A 9 4.24 -1.19 4.92
C PHE A 9 4.60 -0.78 6.35
N GLU A 10 4.59 -1.76 7.26
CA GLU A 10 5.12 -1.58 8.61
C GLU A 10 6.62 -1.22 8.62
N PRO A 11 7.16 -0.74 9.76
CA PRO A 11 8.59 -0.51 9.90
C PRO A 11 9.42 -1.80 9.75
N PHE A 12 10.64 -1.69 9.22
CA PHE A 12 11.51 -2.84 8.95
C PHE A 12 13.00 -2.50 9.09
N ALA A 13 13.84 -3.53 9.11
CA ALA A 13 15.30 -3.42 9.20
C ALA A 13 15.77 -2.55 10.39
N GLY A 14 15.10 -2.65 11.54
CA GLY A 14 15.42 -1.90 12.75
C GLY A 14 15.02 -0.41 12.71
N ASN A 15 14.41 0.06 11.63
CA ASN A 15 13.86 1.41 11.57
C ASN A 15 12.52 1.46 12.30
N PRO A 16 12.26 2.45 13.16
CA PRO A 16 11.00 2.57 13.89
C PRO A 16 9.87 3.18 13.04
N ARG A 17 10.19 3.67 11.84
CA ARG A 17 9.26 4.40 10.97
C ARG A 17 9.33 3.86 9.55
N ASN A 18 8.23 3.96 8.83
CA ASN A 18 8.16 3.68 7.39
C ASN A 18 7.23 4.70 6.73
N THR A 19 7.82 5.60 5.94
CA THR A 19 7.09 6.71 5.30
C THR A 19 5.94 6.24 4.43
N SER A 20 6.01 5.03 3.85
CA SER A 20 4.92 4.47 3.05
C SER A 20 3.63 4.26 3.83
N TRP A 21 3.71 3.98 5.14
CA TRP A 21 2.56 3.90 6.04
C TRP A 21 2.21 5.26 6.63
N GLU A 22 3.21 5.99 7.12
CA GLU A 22 2.98 7.24 7.87
C GLU A 22 2.29 8.31 7.03
N MET A 23 2.64 8.43 5.75
CA MET A 23 2.03 9.42 4.87
C MET A 23 0.55 9.15 4.61
N LEU A 24 0.05 7.93 4.84
CA LEU A 24 -1.36 7.61 4.61
C LEU A 24 -2.26 8.32 5.63
N ALA A 25 -1.75 8.69 6.80
CA ALA A 25 -2.50 9.44 7.81
C ALA A 25 -2.97 10.81 7.29
N GLU A 26 -2.20 11.40 6.36
CA GLU A 26 -2.48 12.70 5.75
C GLU A 26 -3.50 12.64 4.61
N LEU A 27 -3.89 11.44 4.17
CA LEU A 27 -4.93 11.32 3.15
C LEU A 27 -6.27 11.77 3.74
N PRO A 28 -7.16 12.38 2.93
CA PRO A 28 -8.55 12.59 3.34
C PRO A 28 -9.29 11.25 3.43
N GLU A 29 -10.44 11.23 4.10
CA GLU A 29 -11.30 10.03 4.18
C GLU A 29 -11.99 9.72 2.84
N GLU A 30 -12.11 10.73 1.98
CA GLU A 30 -12.74 10.63 0.67
C GLU A 30 -11.94 11.43 -0.38
N ILE A 31 -11.78 10.85 -1.57
CA ILE A 31 -11.16 11.50 -2.73
C ILE A 31 -12.09 11.28 -3.93
N LEU A 32 -12.53 12.37 -4.56
CA LEU A 32 -13.39 12.33 -5.75
C LEU A 32 -14.66 11.47 -5.59
N GLY A 33 -15.29 11.45 -4.40
CA GLY A 33 -16.47 10.63 -4.13
C GLY A 33 -16.17 9.17 -3.74
N HIS A 34 -14.89 8.78 -3.66
CA HIS A 34 -14.47 7.44 -3.27
C HIS A 34 -13.95 7.43 -1.84
N ARG A 35 -14.48 6.52 -1.03
CA ARG A 35 -13.98 6.30 0.33
C ARG A 35 -12.56 5.72 0.27
N ILE A 36 -11.66 6.27 1.09
CA ILE A 36 -10.29 5.80 1.22
C ILE A 36 -10.19 4.86 2.42
N LEU A 37 -9.89 3.59 2.16
CA LEU A 37 -9.52 2.63 3.20
C LEU A 37 -8.00 2.51 3.24
N ARG A 38 -7.41 2.73 4.41
CA ARG A 38 -5.96 2.66 4.62
C ARG A 38 -5.62 1.36 5.34
N ALA A 39 -4.60 0.64 4.87
CA ALA A 39 -4.15 -0.58 5.53
C ALA A 39 -2.62 -0.66 5.59
N GLN A 40 -2.11 -1.16 6.72
CA GLN A 40 -0.70 -1.44 6.92
C GLN A 40 -0.45 -2.91 6.61
N LEU A 41 0.46 -3.19 5.67
CA LEU A 41 0.87 -4.54 5.31
C LEU A 41 2.13 -4.94 6.08
N PRO A 42 2.27 -6.22 6.46
CA PRO A 42 3.48 -6.72 7.08
C PRO A 42 4.66 -6.74 6.10
N VAL A 43 5.88 -6.56 6.59
CA VAL A 43 7.10 -6.68 5.77
C VAL A 43 7.54 -8.14 5.77
N MET A 44 6.77 -8.96 5.06
CA MET A 44 7.02 -10.40 4.91
C MET A 44 6.73 -10.82 3.47
N TYR A 45 7.58 -11.70 2.91
CA TYR A 45 7.47 -12.14 1.51
C TYR A 45 6.08 -12.70 1.18
N ASP A 46 5.58 -13.63 1.99
CA ASP A 46 4.28 -14.27 1.74
C ASP A 46 3.13 -13.58 2.52
N GLY A 47 3.42 -12.99 3.68
CA GLY A 47 2.42 -12.39 4.56
C GLY A 47 1.78 -11.12 3.98
N GLY A 48 2.53 -10.32 3.23
CA GLY A 48 2.01 -9.07 2.64
C GLY A 48 0.96 -9.33 1.57
N LEU A 49 1.17 -10.34 0.72
CA LEU A 49 0.20 -10.71 -0.33
C LEU A 49 -1.07 -11.31 0.28
N ALA A 50 -0.94 -12.22 1.24
CA ALA A 50 -2.08 -12.84 1.89
C ALA A 50 -2.99 -11.81 2.60
N GLU A 51 -2.39 -10.84 3.29
CA GLU A 51 -3.17 -9.77 3.94
C GLU A 51 -3.84 -8.85 2.91
N LEU A 52 -3.16 -8.53 1.80
CA LEU A 52 -3.76 -7.76 0.72
C LEU A 52 -4.95 -8.50 0.09
N GLU A 53 -4.82 -9.79 -0.21
CA GLU A 53 -5.91 -10.61 -0.75
C GLU A 53 -7.11 -10.67 0.21
N ARG A 54 -6.84 -10.78 1.52
CA ARG A 54 -7.87 -10.73 2.56
C ARG A 54 -8.64 -9.41 2.53
N LEU A 55 -7.92 -8.28 2.49
CA LEU A 55 -8.52 -6.93 2.42
C LEU A 55 -9.33 -6.70 1.14
N ILE A 56 -8.86 -7.24 0.01
CA ILE A 56 -9.59 -7.19 -1.26
C ILE A 56 -10.91 -7.97 -1.12
N GLY A 57 -10.86 -9.19 -0.59
CA GLY A 57 -12.04 -10.03 -0.39
C GLY A 57 -13.06 -9.40 0.56
N GLU A 58 -12.59 -8.79 1.65
CA GLU A 58 -13.45 -8.17 2.67
C GLU A 58 -14.14 -6.89 2.17
N HIS A 59 -13.43 -6.06 1.41
CA HIS A 59 -13.88 -4.70 1.11
C HIS A 59 -14.27 -4.47 -0.35
N SER A 60 -13.93 -5.38 -1.27
CA SER A 60 -14.21 -5.27 -2.70
C SER A 60 -13.84 -3.89 -3.29
N PRO A 61 -12.59 -3.41 -3.09
CA PRO A 61 -12.16 -2.10 -3.58
C PRO A 61 -12.23 -2.03 -5.10
N ILE A 62 -12.59 -0.86 -5.64
CA ILE A 62 -12.59 -0.62 -7.09
C ILE A 62 -11.17 -0.36 -7.64
N ALA A 63 -10.24 0.00 -6.76
CA ALA A 63 -8.85 0.24 -7.08
C ALA A 63 -7.98 0.03 -5.83
N ILE A 64 -6.72 -0.33 -6.06
CA ILE A 64 -5.71 -0.52 -5.02
C ILE A 64 -4.51 0.33 -5.37
N CYS A 65 -4.04 1.14 -4.42
CA CYS A 65 -2.82 1.92 -4.55
C CYS A 65 -1.86 1.54 -3.42
N SER A 66 -0.80 0.81 -3.76
CA SER A 66 0.18 0.34 -2.79
C SER A 66 1.44 1.20 -2.84
N PHE A 67 1.82 1.72 -1.68
CA PHE A 67 3.02 2.50 -1.49
C PHE A 67 4.11 1.68 -0.81
N GLY A 68 5.35 1.91 -1.22
CA GLY A 68 6.53 1.32 -0.62
C GLY A 68 7.62 2.36 -0.43
N LEU A 69 8.51 2.13 0.54
CA LEU A 69 9.66 2.98 0.79
C LEU A 69 10.85 2.56 -0.10
N SER A 70 11.46 3.54 -0.77
CA SER A 70 12.69 3.34 -1.55
C SER A 70 13.79 4.27 -1.03
N GLY A 71 14.82 3.71 -0.39
CA GLY A 71 15.98 4.49 0.09
C GLY A 71 16.87 5.11 -1.00
N LYS A 72 16.48 5.03 -2.28
CA LYS A 72 17.26 5.52 -3.42
C LYS A 72 16.85 6.91 -3.93
N THR A 73 15.71 7.45 -3.50
CA THR A 73 15.19 8.73 -3.99
C THR A 73 14.29 9.37 -2.94
N PRO A 74 14.22 10.71 -2.88
CA PRO A 74 13.19 11.41 -2.14
C PRO A 74 11.86 11.55 -2.90
N ASP A 75 11.81 11.23 -4.19
CA ASP A 75 10.67 11.49 -5.05
C ASP A 75 9.66 10.33 -5.06
N ILE A 76 8.38 10.65 -5.29
CA ILE A 76 7.36 9.65 -5.60
C ILE A 76 7.62 9.13 -7.02
N ARG A 77 7.71 7.82 -7.15
CA ARG A 77 7.90 7.15 -8.43
C ARG A 77 6.86 6.06 -8.61
N ASP A 78 6.35 5.95 -9.82
CA ASP A 78 5.59 4.79 -10.23
C ASP A 78 6.52 3.56 -10.26
N SER A 79 6.01 2.43 -9.77
CA SER A 79 6.69 1.18 -10.00
C SER A 79 6.63 0.87 -11.49
N LYS A 80 7.78 0.61 -12.13
CA LYS A 80 7.78 0.14 -13.51
C LYS A 80 6.90 -1.11 -13.61
N PRO A 81 6.12 -1.29 -14.70
CA PRO A 81 5.42 -2.54 -14.92
C PRO A 81 6.43 -3.69 -14.84
N HIS A 82 6.18 -4.63 -13.93
CA HIS A 82 7.02 -5.82 -13.82
C HIS A 82 6.90 -6.59 -15.14
N GLY A 83 7.92 -6.52 -15.98
CA GLY A 83 8.16 -7.55 -16.99
C GLY A 83 8.22 -8.89 -16.25
N LYS A 84 7.41 -9.86 -16.68
CA LYS A 84 7.21 -11.15 -16.03
C LYS A 84 8.55 -11.83 -15.69
N HIS A 85 9.08 -11.64 -14.49
CA HIS A 85 10.03 -12.56 -13.90
C HIS A 85 9.24 -13.67 -13.22
N ARG A 86 8.68 -14.57 -14.06
CA ARG A 86 8.46 -15.94 -13.63
C ARG A 86 9.86 -16.52 -13.40
N LYS A 87 10.19 -16.87 -12.14
CA LYS A 87 11.20 -17.89 -11.91
C LYS A 87 10.64 -19.24 -12.36
#